data_AF-A0A090DF31-F1
#
_entry.id   AF-A0A090DF31-F1
#
_cell.length_a   1.000
_cell.length_b   1.000
_cell.length_c   1.000
_cell.angle_alpha   90.00
_cell.angle_beta   90.00
_cell.angle_gamma   90.00
#
_symmetry.space_group_name_H-M   'P 1'
#
loop_
_entity.id
_entity.type
_entity.pdbx_description
1 polymer ?
#
loop_
_entity_poly.entity_id
_entity_poly.type
_entity_poly.pdbx_seq_one_letter_code
_entity_poly.pdbx_strand_id
1 'polypeptide(L)'
;MTTIDDGQLRETIETLLTRSPDTEAFPRADSHEDVLAVIARLRAAGNDLAAKLVIAGFTLRPVEHQGIEQACESCMYYLVHRRFCELPELAVPVEAEWSCRLWRI
;
A
#
# COMPACT_ATOMS: atom_id res chain seq x y z
N MET A 1 11.79 23.04 -6.17
CA MET A 1 11.50 21.59 -6.14
C MET A 1 10.28 21.42 -5.28
N THR A 2 9.10 21.26 -5.87
CA THR A 2 7.83 21.22 -5.12
C THR A 2 7.80 19.91 -4.35
N THR A 3 8.21 19.94 -3.09
CA THR A 3 7.99 18.83 -2.16
C THR A 3 6.48 18.76 -1.98
N ILE A 4 5.81 17.86 -2.71
CA ILE A 4 4.42 17.55 -2.45
C ILE A 4 4.37 17.13 -0.98
N ASP A 5 3.57 17.84 -0.19
CA ASP A 5 3.39 17.52 1.23
C ASP A 5 2.80 16.10 1.35
N ASP A 6 3.28 15.33 2.33
CA ASP A 6 2.80 13.96 2.56
C ASP A 6 1.27 13.94 2.77
N GLY A 7 0.70 15.01 3.34
CA GLY A 7 -0.75 15.18 3.47
C GLY A 7 -1.47 15.28 2.12
N GLN A 8 -1.01 16.15 1.22
CA GLN A 8 -1.60 16.31 -0.12
C GLN A 8 -1.50 15.03 -0.96
N LEU A 9 -0.37 14.34 -0.86
CA LEU A 9 -0.19 13.08 -1.56
C LEU A 9 -1.11 11.99 -0.99
N ARG A 10 -1.35 11.98 0.33
CA ARG A 10 -2.30 11.04 0.94
C ARG A 10 -3.74 11.28 0.49
N GLU A 11 -4.19 12.53 0.45
CA GLU A 11 -5.52 12.90 -0.10
C GLU A 11 -5.67 12.47 -1.56
N THR A 12 -4.59 12.60 -2.34
CA THR A 12 -4.54 12.14 -3.73
C THR A 12 -4.71 10.62 -3.82
N ILE A 13 -3.98 9.86 -2.98
CA ILE A 13 -4.09 8.40 -2.92
C ILE A 13 -5.51 7.98 -2.52
N GLU A 14 -6.09 8.61 -1.50
CA GLU A 14 -7.45 8.33 -1.05
C GLU A 14 -8.48 8.56 -2.16
N THR A 15 -8.33 9.66 -2.90
CA THR A 15 -9.17 9.98 -4.05
C THR A 15 -9.03 8.93 -5.16
N LEU A 16 -7.81 8.48 -5.45
CA LEU A 16 -7.55 7.43 -6.46
C LEU A 16 -8.20 6.11 -6.05
N LEU A 17 -8.03 5.68 -4.80
CA LEU A 17 -8.60 4.43 -4.28
C LEU A 17 -10.13 4.48 -4.19
N THR A 18 -10.71 5.65 -3.94
CA THR A 18 -12.16 5.84 -3.95
C THR A 18 -12.75 5.76 -5.37
N ARG A 19 -12.01 6.28 -6.37
CA ARG A 19 -12.45 6.31 -7.78
C ARG A 19 -12.18 5.01 -8.54
N SER A 20 -11.15 4.27 -8.14
CA SER A 20 -10.75 3.00 -8.75
C SER A 20 -10.65 1.92 -7.66
N PRO A 21 -11.80 1.36 -7.23
CA PRO A 21 -11.83 0.38 -6.14
C PRO A 21 -11.25 -0.99 -6.52
N ASP A 22 -10.95 -1.24 -7.80
CA ASP A 22 -10.48 -2.52 -8.33
C ASP A 22 -8.97 -2.73 -8.10
N THR A 23 -8.50 -2.52 -6.86
CA THR A 23 -7.13 -2.88 -6.49
C THR A 23 -7.00 -4.40 -6.34
N GLU A 24 -5.81 -4.93 -6.57
CA GLU A 24 -5.53 -6.36 -6.43
C GLU A 24 -5.36 -6.77 -4.96
N ALA A 25 -6.30 -6.40 -4.10
CA ALA A 25 -6.29 -6.67 -2.67
C ALA A 25 -6.21 -8.17 -2.35
N PHE A 26 -6.63 -9.03 -3.28
CA PHE A 26 -6.54 -10.49 -3.18
C PHE A 26 -5.99 -11.13 -4.47
N PRO A 27 -5.29 -12.27 -4.38
CA PRO A 27 -4.85 -12.93 -3.14
C PRO A 27 -3.81 -12.10 -2.38
N ARG A 28 -3.79 -12.20 -1.04
CA ARG A 28 -2.70 -11.64 -0.25
C ARG A 28 -1.40 -12.35 -0.61
N ALA A 29 -0.29 -11.62 -0.55
CA ALA A 29 1.01 -12.22 -0.80
C ALA A 29 1.41 -12.99 0.46
N ASP A 30 1.01 -14.25 0.58
CA ASP A 30 1.20 -15.05 1.79
C ASP A 30 2.62 -15.64 1.88
N SER A 31 3.17 -16.06 0.74
CA SER A 31 4.53 -16.62 0.67
C SER A 31 5.59 -15.59 0.31
N HIS A 32 6.87 -15.95 0.48
CA HIS A 32 7.98 -15.11 0.04
C HIS A 32 8.01 -14.93 -1.48
N GLU A 33 7.70 -15.99 -2.24
CA GLU A 33 7.61 -15.95 -3.71
C GLU A 33 6.51 -15.01 -4.19
N ASP A 34 5.34 -14.99 -3.54
CA ASP A 34 4.26 -14.06 -3.86
C ASP A 34 4.70 -12.60 -3.66
N VAL A 35 5.41 -12.33 -2.55
CA VAL A 35 5.95 -10.99 -2.27
C VAL A 35 6.92 -10.58 -3.36
N LEU A 36 7.89 -11.43 -3.70
CA LEU A 36 8.86 -11.12 -4.75
C LEU A 36 8.19 -10.88 -6.10
N ALA A 37 7.13 -11.62 -6.43
CA ALA A 37 6.36 -11.41 -7.66
C ALA A 37 5.65 -10.05 -7.67
N VAL A 38 5.02 -9.65 -6.56
CA VAL A 38 4.38 -8.32 -6.45
C VAL A 38 5.44 -7.21 -6.47
N ILE A 39 6.57 -7.37 -5.78
CA ILE A 39 7.69 -6.43 -5.77
C ILE A 39 8.26 -6.24 -7.19
N ALA A 40 8.44 -7.31 -7.96
CA ALA A 40 8.88 -7.22 -9.35
C ALA A 40 7.92 -6.39 -10.22
N ARG A 41 6.61 -6.55 -10.01
CA ARG A 41 5.57 -5.77 -10.70
C ARG A 41 5.59 -4.29 -10.28
N LEU A 42 5.77 -4.01 -8.99
CA LEU A 42 5.90 -2.63 -8.49
C LEU A 42 7.12 -1.93 -9.06
N ARG A 43 8.25 -2.64 -9.19
CA ARG A 43 9.45 -2.11 -9.85
C ARG A 43 9.21 -1.81 -11.33
N ALA A 44 8.51 -2.69 -12.04
CA ALA A 44 8.14 -2.48 -13.44
C ALA A 44 7.19 -1.29 -13.64
N ALA A 45 6.34 -0.97 -12.66
CA ALA A 45 5.47 0.20 -12.68
C ALA A 45 6.22 1.54 -12.51
N GLY A 46 7.49 1.54 -12.09
CA GLY A 46 8.35 2.72 -12.08
C GLY A 46 7.82 3.82 -11.15
N ASN A 47 7.37 4.94 -11.72
CA ASN A 47 6.82 6.09 -10.98
C ASN A 47 5.29 6.24 -11.11
N ASP A 48 4.61 5.27 -11.74
CA ASP A 48 3.16 5.29 -11.87
C ASP A 48 2.49 4.94 -10.54
N LEU A 49 2.10 5.97 -9.79
CA LEU A 49 1.45 5.81 -8.49
C LEU A 49 0.14 5.03 -8.59
N ALA A 50 -0.70 5.32 -9.59
CA ALA A 50 -1.99 4.65 -9.72
C ALA A 50 -1.81 3.15 -9.99
N ALA A 51 -0.90 2.78 -10.89
CA ALA A 51 -0.56 1.39 -11.15
C ALA A 51 0.01 0.70 -9.91
N LYS A 52 0.89 1.37 -9.15
CA LYS A 52 1.43 0.83 -7.89
C LYS A 52 0.36 0.57 -6.85
N LEU A 53 -0.59 1.49 -6.67
CA LEU A 53 -1.69 1.32 -5.71
C LEU A 53 -2.55 0.11 -6.05
N VAL A 54 -2.82 -0.13 -7.34
CA VAL A 54 -3.54 -1.31 -7.83
C VAL A 54 -2.74 -2.58 -7.58
N ILE A 55 -1.46 -2.63 -7.99
CA ILE A 55 -0.59 -3.81 -7.86
C ILE A 55 -0.37 -4.18 -6.39
N ALA A 56 -0.14 -3.19 -5.53
CA ALA A 56 0.00 -3.40 -4.08
C ALA A 56 -1.34 -3.71 -3.40
N GLY A 57 -2.47 -3.63 -4.11
CA GLY A 57 -3.77 -4.03 -3.57
C GLY A 57 -4.22 -3.16 -2.41
N PHE A 58 -4.03 -1.83 -2.50
CA PHE A 58 -4.37 -0.93 -1.41
C PHE A 58 -5.88 -0.87 -1.16
N THR A 59 -6.28 -0.83 0.11
CA THR A 59 -7.65 -0.61 0.56
C THR A 59 -7.66 0.49 1.63
N LEU A 60 -8.72 1.30 1.62
CA LEU A 60 -8.91 2.39 2.60
C LEU A 60 -9.38 1.92 3.98
N ARG A 61 -9.45 0.60 4.17
CA ARG A 61 -9.90 -0.04 5.40
C ARG A 61 -9.02 -1.26 5.66
N PRO A 62 -8.94 -1.73 6.92
CA PRO A 62 -8.25 -2.95 7.24
C PRO A 62 -8.90 -4.12 6.51
N VAL A 63 -8.11 -5.15 6.23
CA VAL A 63 -8.64 -6.37 5.63
C VAL A 63 -8.32 -7.55 6.53
N GLU A 64 -9.36 -8.30 6.88
CA GLU A 64 -9.21 -9.53 7.63
C GLU A 64 -8.74 -10.65 6.69
N HIS A 65 -7.63 -11.29 7.03
CA HIS A 65 -7.11 -12.45 6.31
C HIS A 65 -6.42 -13.39 7.29
N GLN A 66 -6.74 -14.69 7.20
CA GLN A 66 -6.28 -15.73 8.14
C GLN A 66 -6.57 -15.41 9.63
N GLY A 67 -7.69 -14.74 9.91
CA GLY A 67 -8.10 -14.37 11.27
C GLY A 67 -7.30 -13.21 11.88
N ILE A 68 -6.55 -12.47 11.07
CA ILE A 68 -5.79 -11.29 11.48
C ILE A 68 -6.31 -10.08 10.72
N GLU A 69 -6.59 -9.00 11.43
CA GLU A 69 -6.90 -7.70 10.83
C GLU A 69 -5.59 -7.05 10.33
N GLN A 70 -5.43 -7.00 9.02
CA GLN A 70 -4.24 -6.46 8.37
C GLN A 70 -4.42 -4.96 8.12
N ALA A 71 -3.96 -4.14 9.07
CA ALA A 71 -3.94 -2.69 8.96
C ALA A 71 -2.50 -2.18 8.75
N CYS A 72 -2.31 -1.01 8.14
CA CYS A 72 -1.01 -0.40 7.95
C CYS A 72 -0.33 -0.19 9.31
N GLU A 73 -1.04 0.21 10.35
CA GLU A 73 -0.47 0.39 11.70
C GLU A 73 0.15 -0.86 12.31
N SER A 74 -0.30 -2.05 11.90
CA SER A 74 0.26 -3.33 12.33
C SER A 74 1.32 -3.88 11.36
N CYS A 75 1.60 -3.21 10.25
CA CYS A 75 2.58 -3.64 9.24
C CYS A 75 4.01 -3.24 9.61
N MET A 76 4.99 -4.10 9.33
CA MET A 76 6.41 -3.83 9.58
C MET A 76 6.98 -2.60 8.84
N TYR A 77 6.35 -2.16 7.75
CA TYR A 77 6.81 -1.03 6.93
C TYR A 77 6.15 0.30 7.30
N TYR A 78 5.31 0.36 8.34
CA TYR A 78 4.59 1.57 8.68
C TYR A 78 5.34 2.43 9.70
N LEU A 79 5.59 3.68 9.32
CA LEU A 79 6.21 4.69 10.17
C LEU A 79 5.14 5.52 10.89
N VAL A 80 4.84 5.18 12.13
CA VAL A 80 3.76 5.79 12.94
C VAL A 80 3.80 7.31 13.00
N HIS A 81 4.98 7.91 13.20
CA HIS A 81 5.09 9.37 13.34
C HIS A 81 4.89 10.13 12.02
N ARG A 82 5.13 9.47 10.88
CA ARG A 82 5.02 10.08 9.55
C ARG A 82 3.73 9.68 8.83
N ARG A 83 3.08 8.60 9.25
CA ARG A 83 1.95 7.96 8.56
C ARG A 83 2.34 7.63 7.13
N PHE A 84 3.31 6.73 7.02
CA PHE A 84 4.06 6.48 5.80
C PHE A 84 4.46 5.00 5.67
N CYS A 85 4.33 4.44 4.48
CA CYS A 85 4.83 3.12 4.13
C CYS A 85 6.25 3.23 3.59
N GLU A 86 7.23 2.68 4.30
CA GLU A 86 8.65 2.75 3.94
C GLU A 86 9.12 1.63 3.02
N LEU A 87 8.22 0.77 2.53
CA LEU A 87 8.57 -0.24 1.54
C LEU A 87 9.19 0.48 0.32
N PRO A 88 10.45 0.17 -0.08
CA PRO A 88 11.18 0.97 -1.07
C PRO A 88 10.47 1.12 -2.42
N GLU A 89 9.75 0.07 -2.84
CA GLU A 89 9.00 0.07 -4.10
C GLU A 89 7.77 0.97 -4.08
N LEU A 90 7.22 1.25 -2.89
CA LEU A 90 6.07 2.13 -2.70
C LEU A 90 6.52 3.50 -2.23
N ALA A 91 7.11 3.59 -1.04
CA ALA A 91 7.56 4.83 -0.40
C ALA A 91 6.48 5.93 -0.49
N VAL A 92 5.29 5.67 0.06
CA VAL A 92 4.12 6.56 -0.02
C VAL A 92 3.52 6.86 1.36
N PRO A 93 2.90 8.04 1.55
CA PRO A 93 2.09 8.31 2.73
C PRO A 93 0.82 7.44 2.72
N VAL A 94 0.43 6.96 3.90
CA VAL A 94 -0.74 6.09 4.12
C VAL A 94 -1.42 6.48 5.43
N GLU A 95 -2.68 6.09 5.67
CA GLU A 95 -3.27 6.14 7.02
C GLU A 95 -3.10 4.80 7.76
N ALA A 96 -3.26 4.85 9.08
CA ALA A 96 -3.14 3.69 9.97
C ALA A 96 -4.10 2.55 9.59
N GLU A 97 -5.34 2.90 9.25
CA GLU A 97 -6.43 1.96 8.97
C GLU A 97 -6.42 1.44 7.52
N TRP A 98 -5.46 1.86 6.69
CA TRP A 98 -5.36 1.32 5.34
C TRP A 98 -4.79 -0.10 5.34
N SER A 99 -4.83 -0.79 4.22
CA SER A 99 -4.19 -2.09 4.06
C SER A 99 -3.64 -2.24 2.66
N CYS A 100 -2.68 -3.15 2.47
CA CYS A 100 -2.19 -3.55 1.16
C CYS A 100 -1.92 -5.05 1.15
N ARG A 101 -1.90 -5.68 -0.02
CA ARG A 101 -1.71 -7.13 -0.16
C ARG A 101 -0.33 -7.63 0.28
N LEU A 102 0.61 -6.70 0.46
CA LEU A 102 1.99 -6.91 0.92
C LEU A 102 2.14 -6.75 2.44
N TRP A 103 1.05 -6.61 3.20
CA TRP A 103 1.08 -6.51 4.65
C TRP A 103 1.84 -7.68 5.30
N ARG A 104 2.69 -7.38 6.30
CA ARG A 104 3.54 -8.34 7.02
C ARG A 104 3.82 -7.88 8.46
N ILE A 105 4.07 -8.86 9.33
CA ILE A 105 4.60 -8.72 10.70
C ILE A 105 5.84 -9.57 10.89
#